data_AF-A0A2C6AIX6-F1
#
_entry.id   AF-A0A2C6AIX6-F1
#
_cell.length_a   1.000
_cell.length_b   1.000
_cell.length_c   1.000
_cell.angle_alpha   90.00
_cell.angle_beta   90.00
_cell.angle_gamma   90.00
#
_symmetry.space_group_name_H-M   'P 1'
#
loop_
_entity.id
_entity.type
_entity.pdbx_description
1 polymer ?
#
loop_
_entity_poly.entity_id
_entity_poly.type
_entity_poly.pdbx_seq_one_letter_code
_entity_poly.pdbx_strand_id
1 'polypeptide(L)'
;MPRLFRDVDEALGYWALVQRSMVQHIPMLTRVTSQLALTRVTSEAELQSKLASVKQHPSVSKFIVDSRFWLQRWTEAYDPLFHVTCRNSANDREAYLQAVNLRIEYLILHVYTSIPRFSGVTTAQSLTPQYREMNKCAETLLLAQPNCGFAMDSGWTWPLFVSAFGCRDPAVRADAIRILGQYPIRNALRDSRVFRAIALKNEEVEARIAMEGGENERWLRLRRRELVFEDFGTSIIYRSSQKDPLTGQWELVEEAADFNVQPDGTLGWRRVPISDSASILSGVC
;
A
#
# COMPACT_ATOMS: atom_id res chain seq x y z
N MET A 1 2.85 -2.14 27.65
CA MET A 1 1.71 -1.42 27.05
C MET A 1 0.57 -1.46 28.04
N PRO A 2 0.01 -0.30 28.42
CA PRO A 2 -1.14 -0.20 29.31
C PRO A 2 -2.39 -0.81 28.67
N ARG A 3 -3.46 -1.02 29.46
CA ARG A 3 -4.76 -1.49 28.95
C ARG A 3 -5.54 -0.39 28.23
N LEU A 4 -5.32 0.87 28.62
CA LEU A 4 -5.92 2.07 28.05
C LEU A 4 -4.85 3.16 28.06
N PHE A 5 -4.80 3.99 27.02
CA PHE A 5 -3.97 5.19 27.03
C PHE A 5 -4.72 6.34 27.71
N ARG A 6 -4.00 7.13 28.49
CA ARG A 6 -4.53 8.32 29.18
C ARG A 6 -4.76 9.47 28.21
N ASP A 7 -3.83 9.67 27.28
CA ASP A 7 -3.79 10.79 26.35
C ASP A 7 -3.10 10.38 25.03
N VAL A 8 -3.15 11.25 24.03
CA VAL A 8 -2.58 10.99 22.69
C VAL A 8 -1.06 10.88 22.76
N ASP A 9 -0.40 11.63 23.65
CA ASP A 9 1.06 11.59 23.82
C ASP A 9 1.55 10.24 24.34
N GLU A 10 0.86 9.65 25.32
CA GLU A 10 1.15 8.30 25.79
C GLU A 10 0.96 7.27 24.65
N ALA A 11 -0.13 7.39 23.89
CA ALA A 11 -0.39 6.52 22.75
C ALA A 11 0.72 6.61 21.69
N LEU A 12 1.19 7.83 21.38
CA LEU A 12 2.31 8.09 20.47
C LEU A 12 3.62 7.48 20.97
N GLY A 13 3.92 7.61 22.27
CA GLY A 13 5.12 7.03 22.88
C GLY A 13 5.17 5.51 22.72
N TYR A 14 4.05 4.82 22.98
CA TYR A 14 3.97 3.37 22.76
C TYR A 14 3.92 2.99 21.28
N TRP A 15 3.30 3.82 20.44
CA TRP A 15 3.26 3.60 19.00
C TRP A 15 4.66 3.60 18.38
N ALA A 16 5.53 4.53 18.78
CA ALA A 16 6.92 4.58 18.33
C ALA A 16 7.69 3.27 18.65
N LEU A 17 7.37 2.60 19.77
CA LEU A 17 7.95 1.30 20.11
C LEU A 17 7.46 0.19 19.18
N VAL A 18 6.16 0.17 18.87
CA VAL A 18 5.55 -0.79 17.93
C VAL A 18 6.15 -0.61 16.53
N GLN A 19 6.20 0.63 16.03
CA GLN A 19 6.82 0.95 14.74
C GLN A 19 8.28 0.51 14.67
N ARG A 20 9.08 0.84 15.69
CA ARG A 20 10.49 0.45 15.76
C ARG A 20 10.66 -1.06 15.71
N SER A 21 9.84 -1.80 16.45
CA SER A 21 9.85 -3.27 16.43
C SER A 21 9.55 -3.82 15.03
N MET A 22 8.64 -3.20 14.28
CA MET A 22 8.29 -3.65 12.92
C MET A 22 9.36 -3.32 11.88
N VAL A 23 9.91 -2.11 11.93
CA VAL A 23 10.93 -1.62 10.98
C VAL A 23 12.18 -2.52 11.00
N GLN A 24 12.52 -3.11 12.15
CA GLN A 24 13.63 -4.06 12.28
C GLN A 24 13.49 -5.30 11.39
N HIS A 25 12.27 -5.66 10.97
CA HIS A 25 12.03 -6.81 10.10
C HIS A 25 12.12 -6.48 8.59
N ILE A 26 12.19 -5.20 8.20
CA ILE A 26 12.23 -4.78 6.80
C ILE A 26 13.38 -5.47 6.03
N PRO A 27 14.64 -5.51 6.52
CA PRO A 27 15.72 -6.18 5.78
C PRO A 27 15.46 -7.67 5.54
N MET A 28 14.86 -8.35 6.52
CA MET A 28 14.48 -9.77 6.39
C MET A 28 13.39 -9.95 5.33
N LEU A 29 12.35 -9.13 5.35
CA LEU A 29 11.26 -9.17 4.36
C LEU A 29 11.78 -8.86 2.95
N THR A 30 12.62 -7.84 2.79
CA THR A 30 13.25 -7.48 1.52
C THR A 30 14.08 -8.64 0.97
N ARG A 31 14.86 -9.31 1.82
CA ARG A 31 15.68 -10.47 1.41
C ARG A 31 14.80 -11.66 0.99
N VAL A 32 13.78 -12.01 1.75
CA VAL A 32 12.89 -13.14 1.41
C VAL A 32 12.15 -12.87 0.11
N THR A 33 11.66 -11.64 -0.09
CA THR A 33 10.91 -11.26 -1.30
C THR A 33 11.80 -11.18 -2.53
N SER A 34 13.04 -10.68 -2.41
CA SER A 34 13.98 -10.65 -3.55
C SER A 34 14.40 -12.05 -4.00
N GLN A 35 14.52 -13.00 -3.07
CA GLN A 35 14.84 -14.40 -3.36
C GLN A 35 13.75 -15.14 -4.16
N LEU A 36 12.54 -14.59 -4.26
CA LEU A 36 11.50 -15.16 -5.11
C LEU A 36 11.81 -15.00 -6.60
N ALA A 37 12.61 -14.01 -6.99
CA ALA A 37 12.95 -13.73 -8.38
C ALA A 37 11.71 -13.77 -9.31
N LEU A 38 10.65 -13.02 -8.95
CA LEU A 38 9.35 -13.05 -9.63
C LEU A 38 9.41 -12.59 -11.09
N THR A 39 10.44 -11.82 -11.45
CA THR A 39 10.76 -11.40 -12.83
C THR A 39 11.10 -12.58 -13.73
N ARG A 40 11.59 -13.70 -13.17
CA ARG A 40 12.06 -14.88 -13.90
C ARG A 40 11.02 -16.00 -13.97
N VAL A 41 9.83 -15.80 -13.39
CA VAL A 41 8.78 -16.81 -13.32
C VAL A 41 8.06 -16.93 -14.67
N THR A 42 8.01 -18.14 -15.22
CA THR A 42 7.49 -18.39 -16.58
C THR A 42 6.08 -18.99 -16.61
N SER A 43 5.53 -19.42 -15.46
CA SER A 43 4.19 -20.01 -15.37
C SER A 43 3.40 -19.53 -14.15
N GLU A 44 2.07 -19.57 -14.26
CA GLU A 44 1.17 -19.27 -13.13
C GLU A 44 1.35 -20.27 -11.97
N ALA A 45 1.62 -21.54 -12.26
CA ALA A 45 1.87 -22.56 -11.24
C ALA A 45 3.14 -22.28 -10.42
N GLU A 46 4.24 -21.90 -11.07
CA GLU A 46 5.47 -21.48 -10.40
C GLU A 46 5.22 -20.21 -9.56
N LEU A 47 4.51 -19.23 -10.12
CA LEU A 47 4.15 -17.99 -9.40
C LEU A 47 3.38 -18.29 -8.12
N GLN A 48 2.34 -19.13 -8.20
CA GLN A 48 1.54 -19.51 -7.05
C GLN A 48 2.38 -20.20 -5.98
N SER A 49 3.26 -21.12 -6.37
CA SER A 49 4.17 -21.83 -5.46
C SER A 49 5.11 -20.85 -4.74
N LYS A 50 5.73 -19.92 -5.47
CA LYS A 50 6.63 -18.91 -4.89
C LYS A 50 5.92 -17.93 -3.96
N LEU A 51 4.72 -17.47 -4.31
CA LEU A 51 3.95 -16.58 -3.44
C LEU A 51 3.50 -17.29 -2.15
N ALA A 52 3.12 -18.57 -2.25
CA ALA A 52 2.68 -19.37 -1.12
C ALA A 52 3.83 -19.68 -0.14
N SER A 53 5.07 -19.84 -0.63
CA SER A 53 6.22 -20.17 0.20
C SER A 53 6.61 -19.06 1.18
N VAL A 54 6.30 -17.80 0.88
CA VAL A 54 6.63 -16.64 1.73
C VAL A 54 6.04 -16.78 3.13
N LYS A 55 4.77 -17.17 3.23
CA LYS A 55 4.09 -17.36 4.53
C LYS A 55 4.59 -18.58 5.29
N GLN A 56 5.16 -19.54 4.59
CA GLN A 56 5.74 -20.76 5.17
C GLN A 56 7.16 -20.51 5.69
N HIS A 57 7.83 -19.43 5.26
CA HIS A 57 9.15 -19.06 5.75
C HIS A 57 9.09 -18.76 7.27
N PRO A 58 9.87 -19.45 8.12
CA PRO A 58 9.75 -19.34 9.58
C PRO A 58 9.89 -17.91 10.12
N SER A 59 10.84 -17.13 9.59
CA SER A 59 11.03 -15.74 9.99
C SER A 59 9.87 -14.82 9.61
N VAL A 60 9.21 -15.08 8.48
CA VAL A 60 8.06 -14.30 8.03
C VAL A 60 6.84 -14.66 8.86
N SER A 61 6.61 -15.96 9.09
CA SER A 61 5.54 -16.43 9.98
C SER A 61 5.67 -15.84 11.39
N LYS A 62 6.87 -15.86 11.97
CA LYS A 62 7.15 -15.22 13.27
C LYS A 62 6.87 -13.72 13.24
N PHE A 63 7.34 -13.01 12.21
CA PHE A 63 7.06 -11.59 12.04
C PHE A 63 5.55 -11.28 12.03
N ILE A 64 4.76 -12.04 11.28
CA ILE A 64 3.30 -11.85 11.18
C ILE A 64 2.66 -12.04 12.56
N VAL A 65 2.99 -13.12 13.26
CA VAL A 65 2.42 -13.43 14.58
C VAL A 65 2.78 -12.34 15.60
N ASP A 66 4.06 -12.01 15.72
CA ASP A 66 4.55 -11.03 16.69
C ASP A 66 3.97 -9.63 16.38
N SER A 67 3.94 -9.23 15.11
CA SER A 67 3.42 -7.92 14.70
C SER A 67 1.91 -7.80 14.92
N ARG A 68 1.14 -8.85 14.61
CA ARG A 68 -0.31 -8.86 14.86
C ARG A 68 -0.61 -8.80 16.36
N PHE A 69 0.15 -9.51 17.18
CA PHE A 69 0.00 -9.45 18.63
C PHE A 69 0.17 -8.02 19.16
N TRP A 70 1.22 -7.32 18.74
CA TRP A 70 1.47 -5.95 19.20
C TRP A 70 0.48 -4.93 18.63
N LEU A 71 0.10 -5.03 17.35
CA LEU A 71 -0.93 -4.17 16.76
C LEU A 71 -2.28 -4.34 17.43
N GLN A 72 -2.68 -5.58 17.70
CA GLN A 72 -3.95 -5.88 18.34
C GLN A 72 -4.01 -5.26 19.74
N ARG A 73 -2.97 -5.47 20.55
CA ARG A 73 -2.90 -4.87 21.89
C ARG A 73 -2.87 -3.35 21.86
N TRP A 74 -2.18 -2.76 20.87
CA TRP A 74 -2.11 -1.32 20.73
C TRP A 74 -3.48 -0.73 20.34
N THR A 75 -4.19 -1.33 19.37
CA THR A 75 -5.50 -0.82 18.96
C THR A 75 -6.56 -1.00 20.06
N GLU A 76 -6.52 -2.10 20.82
CA GLU A 76 -7.42 -2.30 21.96
C GLU A 76 -7.27 -1.22 23.03
N ALA A 77 -6.04 -0.76 23.27
CA ALA A 77 -5.77 0.34 24.19
C ALA A 77 -6.08 1.73 23.60
N TYR A 78 -5.97 1.87 22.27
CA TYR A 78 -6.13 3.13 21.55
C TYR A 78 -7.57 3.47 21.16
N ASP A 79 -8.37 2.48 20.75
CA ASP A 79 -9.73 2.69 20.24
C ASP A 79 -10.62 3.52 21.19
N PRO A 80 -10.63 3.27 22.51
CA PRO A 80 -11.43 4.09 23.43
C PRO A 80 -11.00 5.56 23.44
N LEU A 81 -9.69 5.83 23.42
CA LEU A 81 -9.14 7.18 23.35
C LEU A 81 -9.55 7.84 22.04
N PHE A 82 -9.35 7.16 20.90
CA PHE A 82 -9.72 7.67 19.58
C PHE A 82 -11.20 8.07 19.51
N HIS A 83 -12.11 7.26 20.04
CA HIS A 83 -13.54 7.56 20.07
C HIS A 83 -13.91 8.74 20.98
N VAL A 84 -13.22 8.91 22.11
CA VAL A 84 -13.39 10.10 22.96
C VAL A 84 -12.92 11.35 22.23
N THR A 85 -11.73 11.32 21.63
CA THR A 85 -11.17 12.46 20.91
C THR A 85 -12.03 12.84 19.69
N CYS A 86 -12.55 11.85 18.95
CA CYS A 86 -13.49 12.11 17.84
C CYS A 86 -14.76 12.84 18.31
N ARG A 87 -15.33 12.44 19.47
CA ARG A 87 -16.52 13.08 20.05
C ARG A 87 -16.24 14.51 20.52
N ASN A 88 -15.00 14.80 20.94
CA ASN A 88 -14.58 16.13 21.39
C ASN A 88 -13.95 16.99 20.29
N SER A 89 -14.05 16.57 19.02
CA SER A 89 -13.36 17.20 17.88
C SER A 89 -13.66 18.69 17.68
N ALA A 90 -14.83 19.17 18.12
CA ALA A 90 -15.21 20.57 18.04
C ALA A 90 -14.49 21.46 19.08
N ASN A 91 -14.15 20.90 20.25
CA ASN A 91 -13.52 21.64 21.33
C ASN A 91 -11.99 21.51 21.31
N ASP A 92 -11.48 20.38 20.82
CA ASP A 92 -10.05 20.10 20.73
C ASP A 92 -9.70 19.55 19.35
N ARG A 93 -9.56 20.48 18.40
CA ARG A 93 -9.32 20.17 16.99
C ARG A 93 -7.93 19.57 16.77
N GLU A 94 -6.93 20.03 17.53
CA GLU A 94 -5.54 19.60 17.40
C GLU A 94 -5.37 18.15 17.85
N ALA A 95 -5.84 17.81 19.05
CA ALA A 95 -5.80 16.43 19.54
C ALA A 95 -6.56 15.48 18.60
N TYR A 96 -7.69 15.94 18.04
CA TYR A 96 -8.43 15.17 17.04
C TYR A 96 -7.62 14.90 15.78
N LEU A 97 -6.92 15.90 15.22
CA LEU A 97 -6.06 15.71 14.05
C LEU A 97 -4.89 14.75 14.34
N GLN A 98 -4.25 14.89 15.50
CA GLN A 98 -3.18 13.98 15.92
C GLN A 98 -3.70 12.54 16.04
N ALA A 99 -4.87 12.35 16.64
CA ALA A 99 -5.51 11.04 16.76
C ALA A 99 -5.88 10.44 15.39
N VAL A 100 -6.36 11.26 14.44
CA VAL A 100 -6.61 10.82 13.06
C VAL A 100 -5.33 10.41 12.35
N ASN A 101 -4.24 11.17 12.52
CA ASN A 101 -2.94 10.82 11.94
C ASN A 101 -2.44 9.47 12.47
N LEU A 102 -2.48 9.30 13.79
CA LEU A 102 -2.06 8.06 14.45
C LEU A 102 -2.91 6.86 14.03
N ARG A 103 -4.20 7.07 13.74
CA ARG A 103 -5.10 6.03 13.21
C ARG A 103 -4.67 5.57 11.81
N ILE A 104 -4.25 6.47 10.92
CA ILE A 104 -3.75 6.09 9.59
C ILE A 104 -2.48 5.26 9.70
N GLU A 105 -1.56 5.67 10.58
CA GLU A 105 -0.31 4.93 10.80
C GLU A 105 -0.57 3.50 11.29
N TYR A 106 -1.54 3.33 12.19
CA TYR A 106 -2.02 2.00 12.58
C TYR A 106 -2.57 1.20 11.39
N LEU A 107 -3.49 1.79 10.61
CA LEU A 107 -4.17 1.10 9.52
C LEU A 107 -3.20 0.60 8.44
N ILE A 108 -2.20 1.41 8.07
CA ILE A 108 -1.22 1.00 7.05
C ILE A 108 -0.35 -0.17 7.54
N LEU A 109 0.06 -0.17 8.81
CA LEU A 109 0.80 -1.31 9.39
C LEU A 109 -0.07 -2.56 9.54
N HIS A 110 -1.37 -2.40 9.85
CA HIS A 110 -2.32 -3.50 9.85
C HIS A 110 -2.45 -4.16 8.46
N VAL A 111 -2.52 -3.35 7.40
CA VAL A 111 -2.52 -3.85 6.01
C VAL A 111 -1.22 -4.60 5.71
N TYR A 112 -0.06 -4.04 6.08
CA TYR A 112 1.25 -4.65 5.81
C TYR A 112 1.48 -5.96 6.54
N THR A 113 1.08 -6.05 7.80
CA THR A 113 1.18 -7.29 8.58
C THR A 113 0.19 -8.36 8.14
N SER A 114 -0.82 -7.98 7.34
CA SER A 114 -1.72 -8.92 6.66
C SER A 114 -1.17 -9.47 5.36
N ILE A 115 -0.06 -8.90 4.85
CA ILE A 115 0.68 -9.34 3.65
C ILE A 115 -0.25 -9.82 2.51
N PRO A 116 -1.18 -8.95 2.05
CA PRO A 116 -2.22 -9.34 1.10
C PRO A 116 -1.63 -9.98 -0.17
N ARG A 117 -0.51 -9.46 -0.70
CA ARG A 117 0.21 -10.05 -1.84
C ARG A 117 0.51 -11.54 -1.70
N PHE A 118 0.81 -12.00 -0.49
CA PHE A 118 1.16 -13.40 -0.23
C PHE A 118 -0.02 -14.20 0.34
N SER A 119 -1.21 -13.63 0.34
CA SER A 119 -2.44 -14.23 0.86
C SER A 119 -3.48 -14.46 -0.23
N GLY A 120 -4.55 -15.18 0.12
CA GLY A 120 -5.68 -15.42 -0.77
C GLY A 120 -6.53 -14.16 -0.99
N VAL A 121 -7.36 -14.19 -2.04
CA VAL A 121 -8.21 -13.06 -2.43
C VAL A 121 -9.15 -12.63 -1.29
N THR A 122 -9.68 -13.57 -0.51
CA THR A 122 -10.54 -13.29 0.65
C THR A 122 -9.84 -12.42 1.70
N THR A 123 -8.55 -12.67 1.97
CA THR A 123 -7.77 -11.82 2.90
C THR A 123 -7.57 -10.42 2.34
N ALA A 124 -7.34 -10.29 1.03
CA ALA A 124 -7.23 -8.98 0.40
C ALA A 124 -8.56 -8.21 0.42
N GLN A 125 -9.68 -8.90 0.17
CA GLN A 125 -11.03 -8.33 0.24
C GLN A 125 -11.42 -7.93 1.67
N SER A 126 -11.03 -8.71 2.68
CA SER A 126 -11.35 -8.41 4.09
C SER A 126 -10.69 -7.13 4.61
N LEU A 127 -9.68 -6.61 3.92
CA LEU A 127 -9.01 -5.34 4.26
C LEU A 127 -9.73 -4.09 3.74
N THR A 128 -10.82 -4.25 2.97
CA THR A 128 -11.59 -3.14 2.39
C THR A 128 -12.04 -2.10 3.43
N PRO A 129 -12.54 -2.48 4.63
CA PRO A 129 -12.90 -1.50 5.65
C PRO A 129 -11.72 -0.62 6.08
N GLN A 130 -10.53 -1.20 6.22
CA GLN A 130 -9.31 -0.48 6.60
C GLN A 130 -8.89 0.50 5.52
N TYR A 131 -8.94 0.09 4.25
CA TYR A 131 -8.68 0.99 3.11
C TYR A 131 -9.65 2.17 3.07
N ARG A 132 -10.94 1.92 3.28
CA ARG A 132 -11.97 2.97 3.32
C ARG A 132 -11.75 3.94 4.49
N GLU A 133 -11.38 3.42 5.66
CA GLU A 133 -11.06 4.25 6.82
C GLU A 133 -9.80 5.10 6.57
N MET A 134 -8.76 4.53 5.96
CA MET A 134 -7.55 5.29 5.59
C MET A 134 -7.87 6.45 4.67
N ASN A 135 -8.68 6.25 3.63
CA ASN A 135 -9.10 7.34 2.72
C ASN A 135 -9.78 8.47 3.48
N LYS A 136 -10.77 8.14 4.33
CA LYS A 136 -11.51 9.12 5.12
C LYS A 136 -10.60 9.91 6.06
N CYS A 137 -9.71 9.21 6.77
CA CYS A 137 -8.76 9.85 7.67
C CYS A 137 -7.79 10.76 6.90
N ALA A 138 -7.25 10.30 5.77
CA ALA A 138 -6.33 11.07 4.96
C ALA A 138 -7.00 12.36 4.43
N GLU A 139 -8.20 12.27 3.87
CA GLU A 139 -8.94 13.45 3.41
C GLU A 139 -9.26 14.43 4.55
N THR A 140 -9.57 13.91 5.75
CA THR A 140 -9.78 14.74 6.95
C THR A 140 -8.54 15.56 7.32
N LEU A 141 -7.35 14.96 7.21
CA LEU A 141 -6.07 15.64 7.49
C LEU A 141 -5.74 16.66 6.40
N LEU A 142 -5.94 16.29 5.12
CA LEU A 142 -5.66 17.16 3.98
C LEU A 142 -6.54 18.42 3.99
N LEU A 143 -7.84 18.27 4.29
CA LEU A 143 -8.76 19.40 4.46
C LEU A 143 -8.36 20.34 5.61
N ALA A 144 -7.69 19.81 6.64
CA ALA A 144 -7.21 20.59 7.76
C ALA A 144 -5.89 21.33 7.47
N GLN A 145 -5.15 20.93 6.43
CA GLN A 145 -3.85 21.48 6.07
C GLN A 145 -3.79 21.91 4.59
N PRO A 146 -4.65 22.84 4.14
CA PRO A 146 -4.77 23.20 2.72
C PRO A 146 -3.49 23.79 2.11
N ASN A 147 -2.55 24.26 2.94
CA ASN A 147 -1.33 24.96 2.50
C ASN A 147 -0.02 24.20 2.82
N CYS A 148 -0.09 22.96 3.29
CA CYS A 148 1.10 22.17 3.60
C CYS A 148 1.66 21.51 2.33
N GLY A 149 2.36 22.29 1.50
CA GLY A 149 3.02 21.79 0.29
C GLY A 149 4.15 20.78 0.55
N PHE A 150 4.60 20.66 1.82
CA PHE A 150 5.68 19.78 2.25
C PHE A 150 5.44 19.32 3.71
N ALA A 151 4.87 18.14 3.90
CA ALA A 151 4.80 17.48 5.21
C ALA A 151 5.82 16.34 5.24
N MET A 152 6.96 16.52 5.93
CA MET A 152 7.88 15.41 6.22
C MET A 152 7.23 14.37 7.13
N ASP A 153 6.37 14.83 8.04
CA ASP A 153 5.96 14.05 9.20
C ASP A 153 4.61 13.35 9.02
N SER A 154 3.87 13.67 7.96
CA SER A 154 2.51 13.17 7.78
C SER A 154 2.41 12.40 6.46
N GLY A 155 2.88 11.16 6.50
CA GLY A 155 3.07 10.32 5.31
C GLY A 155 1.79 9.77 4.68
N TRP A 156 0.71 10.54 4.54
CA TRP A 156 -0.61 10.06 4.06
C TRP A 156 -0.66 9.75 2.55
N THR A 157 0.22 10.35 1.74
CA THR A 157 0.31 10.07 0.29
C THR A 157 0.55 8.59 0.00
N TRP A 158 1.31 7.92 0.87
CA TRP A 158 1.63 6.51 0.71
C TRP A 158 0.49 5.56 1.10
N PRO A 159 -0.18 5.68 2.27
CA PRO A 159 -1.43 4.98 2.58
C PRO A 159 -2.51 5.17 1.52
N LEU A 160 -2.68 6.38 0.99
CA LEU A 160 -3.61 6.64 -0.11
C LEU A 160 -3.22 5.87 -1.38
N PHE A 161 -1.94 5.87 -1.76
CA PHE A 161 -1.46 5.08 -2.89
C PHE A 161 -1.68 3.57 -2.67
N VAL A 162 -1.39 3.07 -1.48
CA VAL A 162 -1.63 1.66 -1.11
C VAL A 162 -3.12 1.31 -1.18
N SER A 163 -4.01 2.22 -0.81
CA SER A 163 -5.46 2.08 -1.00
C SER A 163 -5.85 2.06 -2.48
N ALA A 164 -5.37 3.04 -3.26
CA ALA A 164 -5.61 3.18 -4.69
C ALA A 164 -5.10 1.99 -5.52
N PHE A 165 -4.04 1.32 -5.07
CA PHE A 165 -3.40 0.24 -5.82
C PHE A 165 -3.82 -1.16 -5.32
N GLY A 166 -3.91 -1.35 -4.01
CA GLY A 166 -4.03 -2.66 -3.36
C GLY A 166 -5.45 -3.07 -2.99
N CYS A 167 -6.40 -2.14 -2.81
CA CYS A 167 -7.76 -2.47 -2.40
C CYS A 167 -8.49 -3.28 -3.49
N ARG A 168 -9.27 -4.30 -3.10
CA ARG A 168 -10.07 -5.08 -4.07
C ARG A 168 -11.38 -4.42 -4.48
N ASP A 169 -11.87 -3.46 -3.70
CA ASP A 169 -13.08 -2.71 -3.99
C ASP A 169 -12.77 -1.52 -4.94
N PRO A 170 -13.32 -1.51 -6.18
CA PRO A 170 -13.06 -0.44 -7.15
C PRO A 170 -13.52 0.94 -6.68
N ALA A 171 -14.59 1.02 -5.86
CA ALA A 171 -15.06 2.31 -5.35
C ALA A 171 -14.08 2.92 -4.35
N VAL A 172 -13.45 2.09 -3.52
CA VAL A 172 -12.42 2.54 -2.56
C VAL A 172 -11.14 2.96 -3.28
N ARG A 173 -10.74 2.25 -4.35
CA ARG A 173 -9.61 2.67 -5.19
C ARG A 173 -9.89 4.00 -5.88
N ALA A 174 -11.06 4.15 -6.51
CA ALA A 174 -11.47 5.38 -7.17
C ALA A 174 -11.49 6.58 -6.22
N ASP A 175 -11.97 6.39 -4.99
CA ASP A 175 -11.96 7.43 -3.96
C ASP A 175 -10.53 7.84 -3.57
N ALA A 176 -9.61 6.88 -3.39
CA ALA A 176 -8.20 7.19 -3.13
C ALA A 176 -7.54 7.93 -4.29
N ILE A 177 -7.82 7.53 -5.54
CA ILE A 177 -7.35 8.21 -6.77
C ILE A 177 -7.86 9.65 -6.83
N ARG A 178 -9.14 9.88 -6.50
CA ARG A 178 -9.74 11.22 -6.40
C ARG A 178 -8.99 12.07 -5.37
N ILE A 179 -8.79 11.56 -4.15
CA ILE A 179 -8.10 12.29 -3.08
C ILE A 179 -6.67 12.65 -3.50
N LEU A 180 -5.91 11.72 -4.07
CA LEU A 180 -4.55 11.98 -4.58
C LEU A 180 -4.51 13.08 -5.66
N GLY A 181 -5.57 13.23 -6.45
CA GLY A 181 -5.67 14.28 -7.48
C GLY A 181 -6.16 15.62 -6.96
N GLN A 182 -7.05 15.61 -5.96
CA GLN A 182 -7.67 16.82 -5.42
C GLN A 182 -6.74 17.61 -4.50
N TYR A 183 -5.82 16.93 -3.81
CA TYR A 183 -4.89 17.55 -2.86
C TYR A 183 -3.43 17.29 -3.30
N PRO A 184 -2.92 18.04 -4.31
CA PRO A 184 -1.58 17.82 -4.83
C PRO A 184 -0.52 18.20 -3.80
N ILE A 185 0.21 17.20 -3.30
CA ILE A 185 1.33 17.34 -2.37
C ILE A 185 2.53 16.58 -2.90
N ARG A 186 3.72 17.16 -2.69
CA ARG A 186 5.00 16.55 -3.06
C ARG A 186 5.95 16.54 -1.87
N ASN A 187 6.32 15.34 -1.43
CA ASN A 187 7.40 15.14 -0.47
C ASN A 187 8.46 14.19 -1.10
N ALA A 188 9.50 14.78 -1.69
CA ALA A 188 10.53 14.05 -2.44
C ALA A 188 9.91 13.10 -3.50
N LEU A 189 10.10 11.78 -3.34
CA LEU A 189 9.55 10.74 -4.22
C LEU A 189 8.04 10.51 -4.02
N ARG A 190 7.47 11.01 -2.93
CA ARG A 190 6.03 10.92 -2.62
C ARG A 190 5.30 12.11 -3.26
N ASP A 191 5.22 12.10 -4.59
CA ASP A 191 4.38 13.04 -5.35
C ASP A 191 3.00 12.40 -5.57
N SER A 192 1.98 12.99 -4.95
CA SER A 192 0.58 12.56 -5.09
C SER A 192 0.10 12.46 -6.53
N ARG A 193 0.57 13.34 -7.43
CA ARG A 193 0.21 13.33 -8.85
C ARG A 193 0.80 12.13 -9.57
N VAL A 194 2.05 11.78 -9.23
CA VAL A 194 2.72 10.60 -9.76
C VAL A 194 2.04 9.32 -9.26
N PHE A 195 1.75 9.23 -7.97
CA PHE A 195 1.01 8.09 -7.40
C PHE A 195 -0.40 7.96 -7.98
N ARG A 196 -1.10 9.07 -8.23
CA ARG A 196 -2.37 9.07 -8.96
C ARG A 196 -2.19 8.51 -10.37
N ALA A 197 -1.18 8.96 -11.11
CA ALA A 197 -0.94 8.50 -12.48
C ALA A 197 -0.61 6.99 -12.54
N ILE A 198 0.17 6.49 -11.58
CA ILE A 198 0.43 5.05 -11.42
C ILE A 198 -0.87 4.29 -11.08
N ALA A 199 -1.70 4.83 -10.20
CA ALA A 199 -2.98 4.20 -9.85
C ALA A 199 -3.97 4.17 -11.03
N LEU A 200 -3.98 5.18 -11.89
CA LEU A 200 -4.76 5.16 -13.14
C LEU A 200 -4.28 4.03 -14.07
N LYS A 201 -2.97 3.88 -14.26
CA LYS A 201 -2.39 2.75 -15.00
C LYS A 201 -2.78 1.40 -14.39
N ASN A 202 -2.83 1.34 -13.06
CA ASN A 202 -3.25 0.14 -12.35
C ASN A 202 -4.73 -0.21 -12.59
N GLU A 203 -5.64 0.78 -12.67
CA GLU A 203 -7.04 0.54 -13.03
C GLU A 203 -7.18 -0.06 -14.43
N GLU A 204 -6.39 0.40 -15.41
CA GLU A 204 -6.38 -0.19 -16.75
C GLU A 204 -5.97 -1.68 -16.72
N VAL A 205 -5.04 -2.04 -15.84
CA VAL A 205 -4.55 -3.41 -15.67
C VAL A 205 -5.60 -4.28 -14.95
N GLU A 206 -6.21 -3.76 -13.89
CA GLU A 206 -7.35 -4.40 -13.20
C GLU A 206 -8.50 -4.68 -14.17
N ALA A 207 -8.87 -3.70 -14.99
CA ALA A 207 -9.94 -3.84 -15.97
C ALA A 207 -9.62 -4.92 -17.01
N ARG A 208 -8.39 -4.94 -17.56
CA ARG A 208 -7.95 -5.96 -18.53
C ARG A 208 -7.94 -7.36 -17.92
N ILE A 209 -7.44 -7.51 -16.70
CA ILE A 209 -7.42 -8.82 -16.02
C ILE A 209 -8.84 -9.29 -15.68
N ALA A 210 -9.75 -8.38 -15.34
CA ALA A 210 -11.13 -8.71 -15.00
C ALA A 210 -11.94 -9.30 -16.17
N MET A 211 -11.49 -9.11 -17.41
CA MET A 211 -12.18 -9.62 -18.61
C MET A 211 -12.16 -11.15 -18.73
N GLU A 212 -11.22 -11.84 -18.08
CA GLU A 212 -11.00 -13.28 -18.29
C GLU A 212 -10.56 -14.01 -17.02
N GLY A 213 -10.86 -15.31 -16.97
CA GLY A 213 -10.43 -16.21 -15.90
C GLY A 213 -11.31 -16.17 -14.67
N GLY A 214 -11.08 -17.09 -13.74
CA GLY A 214 -11.74 -17.14 -12.44
C GLY A 214 -11.15 -16.13 -11.44
N GLU A 215 -11.82 -15.92 -10.30
CA GLU A 215 -11.37 -14.97 -9.28
C GLU A 215 -9.93 -15.25 -8.80
N ASN A 216 -9.58 -16.53 -8.60
CA ASN A 216 -8.24 -16.93 -8.17
C ASN A 216 -7.15 -16.66 -9.23
N GLU A 217 -7.46 -16.89 -10.51
CA GLU A 217 -6.53 -16.62 -11.62
C GLU A 217 -6.31 -15.12 -11.77
N ARG A 218 -7.40 -14.33 -11.74
CA ARG A 218 -7.33 -12.86 -11.75
C ARG A 218 -6.49 -12.35 -10.59
N TRP A 219 -6.71 -12.88 -9.39
CA TRP A 219 -5.94 -12.50 -8.21
C TRP A 219 -4.46 -12.88 -8.34
N LEU A 220 -4.15 -14.04 -8.90
CA LEU A 220 -2.77 -14.46 -9.14
C LEU A 220 -2.04 -13.52 -10.12
N ARG A 221 -2.70 -13.14 -11.22
CA ARG A 221 -2.16 -12.18 -12.21
C ARG A 221 -1.91 -10.80 -11.60
N LEU A 222 -2.82 -10.33 -10.76
CA LEU A 222 -2.69 -9.03 -10.09
C LEU A 222 -1.56 -8.99 -9.06
N ARG A 223 -1.20 -10.11 -8.45
CA ARG A 223 -0.06 -10.21 -7.52
C ARG A 223 1.31 -10.19 -8.21
N ARG A 224 1.35 -10.22 -9.55
CA ARG A 224 2.56 -9.93 -10.34
C ARG A 224 2.87 -8.45 -10.48
N ARG A 225 1.98 -7.57 -10.01
CA ARG A 225 2.19 -6.14 -10.12
C ARG A 225 3.38 -5.71 -9.27
N GLU A 226 4.28 -4.95 -9.87
CA GLU A 226 5.44 -4.38 -9.18
C GLU A 226 5.63 -2.94 -9.60
N LEU A 227 6.02 -2.12 -8.62
CA LEU A 227 6.45 -0.75 -8.85
C LEU A 227 7.90 -0.62 -8.40
N VAL A 228 8.74 -0.05 -9.24
CA VAL A 228 10.15 0.26 -8.96
C VAL A 228 10.40 1.73 -9.29
N PHE A 229 11.16 2.41 -8.43
CA PHE A 229 11.69 3.74 -8.73
C PHE A 229 13.19 3.59 -8.96
N GLU A 230 13.64 3.90 -10.17
CA GLU A 230 15.05 3.86 -10.57
C GLU A 230 15.64 5.27 -10.65
N ASP A 231 16.97 5.34 -10.75
CA ASP A 231 17.70 6.58 -11.01
C ASP A 231 17.35 7.71 -10.02
N PHE A 232 17.31 7.37 -8.73
CA PHE A 232 16.89 8.29 -7.66
C PHE A 232 15.47 8.86 -7.86
N GLY A 233 14.62 8.10 -8.54
CA GLY A 233 13.22 8.41 -8.80
C GLY A 233 12.96 9.26 -10.04
N THR A 234 13.91 9.36 -10.97
CA THR A 234 13.65 9.99 -12.28
C THR A 234 12.93 9.05 -13.25
N SER A 235 13.03 7.73 -13.03
CA SER A 235 12.37 6.68 -13.80
C SER A 235 11.48 5.82 -12.91
N ILE A 236 10.31 5.45 -13.43
CA ILE A 236 9.30 4.62 -12.78
C ILE A 236 9.09 3.39 -13.64
N ILE A 237 9.29 2.21 -13.06
CA ILE A 237 8.99 0.95 -13.71
C ILE A 237 7.71 0.37 -13.10
N TYR A 238 6.80 -0.02 -13.96
CA TYR A 238 5.60 -0.76 -13.63
C TYR A 238 5.60 -2.10 -14.34
N ARG A 239 5.61 -3.19 -13.57
CA ARG A 239 5.47 -4.55 -14.08
C ARG A 239 4.05 -5.05 -13.84
N SER A 240 3.48 -5.75 -14.80
CA SER A 240 2.13 -6.33 -14.68
C SER A 240 1.95 -7.55 -15.58
N SER A 241 1.02 -8.42 -15.22
CA SER A 241 0.53 -9.46 -16.13
C SER A 241 -0.26 -8.83 -17.26
N GLN A 242 0.12 -9.11 -18.51
CA GLN A 242 -0.62 -8.71 -19.70
C GLN A 242 -0.78 -9.91 -20.64
N LYS A 243 -1.90 -9.95 -21.36
CA LYS A 243 -2.15 -10.98 -22.35
C LYS A 243 -1.49 -10.59 -23.67
N ASP A 244 -0.63 -11.46 -24.19
CA ASP A 244 -0.08 -11.32 -25.53
C ASP A 244 -1.20 -11.52 -26.57
N PRO A 245 -1.46 -10.56 -27.46
CA PRO A 245 -2.51 -10.68 -28.48
C PRO A 245 -2.22 -11.74 -29.54
N LEU A 246 -0.96 -12.13 -29.76
CA LEU A 246 -0.55 -13.12 -30.75
C LEU A 246 -0.64 -14.54 -30.19
N THR A 247 -0.08 -14.77 -29.01
CA THR A 247 -0.02 -16.11 -28.40
C THR A 247 -1.22 -16.42 -27.49
N GLY A 248 -1.95 -15.38 -27.08
CA GLY A 248 -3.03 -15.48 -26.11
C GLY A 248 -2.55 -15.82 -24.69
N GLN A 249 -1.25 -15.84 -24.43
CA GLN A 249 -0.69 -16.20 -23.13
C GLN A 249 -0.55 -14.98 -22.22
N TRP A 250 -0.68 -15.19 -20.91
CA TRP A 250 -0.41 -14.16 -19.92
C TRP A 250 1.07 -14.13 -19.58
N GLU A 251 1.72 -13.02 -19.87
CA GLU A 251 3.15 -12.80 -19.63
C GLU A 251 3.40 -11.62 -18.70
N LEU A 252 4.60 -11.57 -18.11
CA LEU A 252 5.05 -10.40 -17.38
C LEU A 252 5.52 -9.35 -18.38
N VAL A 253 4.95 -8.15 -18.30
CA VAL A 253 5.36 -7.00 -19.10
C VAL A 253 5.93 -5.93 -18.19
N GLU A 254 7.04 -5.34 -18.62
CA GLU A 254 7.65 -4.18 -17.98
C GLU A 254 7.41 -2.92 -18.82
N GLU A 255 6.87 -1.89 -18.18
CA GLU A 255 6.69 -0.56 -18.75
C GLU A 255 7.44 0.46 -17.90
N ALA A 256 8.18 1.36 -18.53
CA ALA A 256 8.88 2.46 -17.88
C ALA A 256 8.21 3.80 -18.22
N ALA A 257 8.27 4.76 -17.31
CA ALA A 257 7.90 6.14 -17.55
C ALA A 257 8.83 7.08 -16.79
N ASP A 258 9.08 8.26 -17.35
CA ASP A 258 9.83 9.29 -16.64
C ASP A 258 8.95 9.90 -15.53
N PHE A 259 9.54 10.46 -14.48
CA PHE A 259 8.84 11.11 -13.36
C PHE A 259 8.25 12.47 -13.75
N ASN A 260 7.56 12.54 -14.89
CA ASN A 260 6.94 13.74 -15.41
C ASN A 260 5.48 13.45 -15.77
N VAL A 261 4.56 13.95 -14.95
CA VAL A 261 3.12 13.80 -15.16
C VAL A 261 2.68 14.70 -16.30
N GLN A 262 2.02 14.11 -17.30
CA GLN A 262 1.50 14.80 -18.47
C GLN A 262 0.29 15.70 -18.12
N PRO A 263 -0.11 16.63 -19.00
CA PRO A 263 -1.25 17.52 -18.74
C PRO A 263 -2.58 16.80 -18.47
N ASP A 264 -2.75 15.59 -19.00
CA ASP A 264 -3.92 14.73 -18.76
C ASP A 264 -3.87 13.98 -17.41
N GLY A 265 -2.79 14.16 -16.64
CA GLY A 265 -2.56 13.51 -15.36
C GLY A 265 -2.05 12.08 -15.45
N THR A 266 -1.58 11.64 -16.62
CA THR A 266 -0.99 10.31 -16.85
C THR A 266 0.54 10.36 -16.92
N LEU A 267 1.17 9.20 -17.06
CA LEU A 267 2.61 9.04 -17.28
C LEU A 267 2.84 8.44 -18.67
N GLY A 268 3.94 8.84 -19.32
CA GLY A 268 4.31 8.35 -20.65
C GLY A 268 4.91 6.94 -20.62
N TRP A 269 4.07 5.93 -20.39
CA TRP A 269 4.48 4.52 -20.32
C TRP A 269 5.00 4.01 -21.66
N ARG A 270 6.18 3.38 -21.64
CA ARG A 270 6.80 2.69 -22.78
C ARG A 270 7.21 1.29 -22.36
N ARG A 271 6.91 0.28 -23.19
CA ARG A 271 7.36 -1.10 -22.95
C ARG A 271 8.89 -1.16 -23.03
N VAL A 272 9.51 -1.81 -22.06
CA VAL A 272 10.97 -2.01 -21.98
C VAL A 272 11.29 -3.48 -21.70
N PRO A 273 12.54 -3.95 -21.93
CA PRO A 273 12.97 -5.27 -21.48
C PRO A 273 12.82 -5.42 -19.96
N ILE A 274 12.49 -6.63 -19.49
CA ILE A 274 12.34 -6.90 -18.05
C ILE A 274 13.71 -6.76 -17.37
N SER A 275 13.78 -5.88 -16.37
CA SER A 275 14.96 -5.66 -15.53
C SER A 275 14.95 -6.55 -14.28
N ASP A 276 16.11 -6.73 -13.64
CA ASP A 276 16.24 -7.43 -12.35
C ASP A 276 16.03 -6.49 -11.13
N SER A 277 15.53 -5.27 -11.36
CA SER A 277 15.37 -4.24 -10.32
C SER A 277 14.32 -4.59 -9.28
N ALA A 278 14.59 -4.29 -8.01
CA ALA A 278 13.74 -4.70 -6.89
C ALA A 278 12.55 -3.75 -6.66
N SER A 279 11.36 -4.31 -6.42
CA SER A 279 10.15 -3.52 -6.16
C SER A 279 10.08 -2.93 -4.75
N ILE A 280 9.49 -1.73 -4.64
CA ILE A 280 9.16 -1.10 -3.36
C ILE A 280 7.83 -1.61 -2.75
N LEU A 281 7.02 -2.36 -3.51
CA LEU A 281 5.71 -2.89 -3.07
C LEU A 281 5.81 -4.30 -2.46
N SER A 282 6.99 -4.68 -1.97
CA SER A 282 7.25 -5.99 -1.35
C SER A 282 6.32 -6.24 -0.15
N GLY A 283 5.22 -6.95 -0.40
CA GLY A 283 4.22 -7.38 0.61
C GLY A 283 2.86 -6.69 0.55
N VAL A 284 2.66 -5.67 -0.29
CA VAL A 284 1.46 -4.81 -0.23
C VAL A 284 0.40 -5.16 -1.27
N CYS A 285 0.80 -5.65 -2.44
CA CYS A 285 -0.09 -5.83 -3.60
C CYS A 285 0.26 -7.08 -4.39
#